data_AF-A0A0R3TP78-F1
#
_entry.id   AF-A0A0R3TP78-F1
#
_cell.length_a   1.000
_cell.length_b   1.000
_cell.length_c   1.000
_cell.angle_alpha   90.00
_cell.angle_beta   90.00
_cell.angle_gamma   90.00
#
_symmetry.space_group_name_H-M   'P 1'
#
loop_
_entity.id
_entity.type
_entity.pdbx_description
1 polymer ?
#
loop_
_entity_poly.entity_id
_entity_poly.type
_entity_poly.pdbx_seq_one_letter_code
_entity_poly.pdbx_strand_id
1 'polypeptide(L)'
;MMALRNLTSMFAACRITPISSVLPSVISRKLNLPPAIPQQIMHQHRYEPYATPMHHCSPEHERLLKDELMGYPPYQNRKSRLYFFAYLFALVRHGFQDAIMVRDYKRRIVASHFAPLRSRLNAIRKNNLLPQDVRDTASVQIHSLPRDSCFTRIMTRCVMTSRRRGCKTRWRVSRIIFRSLADYNRLSGAQWAIWMYNTFSTRRHMHWPPPSTCSPAQYVRRYHKNIAD
;
A
#
# COMPACT_ATOMS: atom_id res chain seq x y z
N MET A 1 -52.07 -30.38 -47.52
CA MET A 1 -51.30 -31.42 -46.79
C MET A 1 -49.94 -30.85 -46.43
N MET A 2 -49.60 -30.85 -45.12
CA MET A 2 -48.26 -30.99 -44.49
C MET A 2 -47.10 -30.09 -44.99
N ALA A 3 -46.21 -29.48 -44.19
CA ALA A 3 -45.77 -29.58 -42.78
C ALA A 3 -44.87 -28.34 -42.52
N LEU A 4 -45.00 -27.61 -41.40
CA LEU A 4 -44.21 -27.72 -40.14
C LEU A 4 -42.69 -27.64 -40.36
N ARG A 5 -42.03 -26.56 -39.89
CA ARG A 5 -41.24 -26.47 -38.63
C ARG A 5 -40.10 -27.49 -38.51
N ASN A 6 -38.91 -27.03 -38.12
CA ASN A 6 -37.93 -27.66 -37.19
C ASN A 6 -36.68 -26.75 -37.16
N LEU A 7 -36.49 -25.84 -36.19
CA LEU A 7 -36.10 -26.07 -34.79
C LEU A 7 -35.00 -27.12 -34.62
N THR A 8 -33.78 -26.60 -34.48
CA THR A 8 -32.58 -27.25 -34.00
C THR A 8 -32.81 -27.86 -32.62
N SER A 9 -32.90 -29.19 -32.56
CA SER A 9 -32.60 -29.96 -31.36
C SER A 9 -31.14 -30.40 -31.42
N MET A 10 -30.38 -30.22 -30.35
CA MET A 10 -29.30 -31.13 -29.98
C MET A 10 -28.92 -30.82 -28.52
N PHE A 11 -29.04 -31.85 -27.69
CA PHE A 11 -28.53 -31.99 -26.32
C PHE A 11 -29.43 -31.59 -25.14
N ALA A 12 -30.38 -32.50 -24.90
CA ALA A 12 -30.50 -33.29 -23.66
C ALA A 12 -30.75 -32.56 -22.33
N ALA A 13 -32.03 -32.39 -22.01
CA ALA A 13 -32.51 -32.16 -20.65
C ALA A 13 -32.43 -33.46 -19.82
N CYS A 14 -31.62 -33.44 -18.77
CA CYS A 14 -31.70 -34.42 -17.68
C CYS A 14 -33.00 -34.16 -16.91
N ARG A 15 -33.92 -35.13 -16.92
CA ARG A 15 -35.17 -35.10 -16.16
C ARG A 15 -34.87 -35.26 -14.68
N ILE A 16 -35.23 -34.26 -13.88
CA ILE A 16 -35.48 -34.43 -12.44
C ILE A 16 -36.97 -34.15 -12.25
N THR A 17 -37.70 -35.17 -11.82
CA THR A 17 -39.12 -35.09 -11.44
C THR A 17 -39.29 -34.26 -10.16
N PRO A 18 -40.41 -33.53 -10.00
CA PRO A 18 -40.67 -32.74 -8.81
C PRO A 18 -41.40 -33.60 -7.76
N ILE A 19 -40.89 -33.65 -6.54
CA ILE A 19 -41.69 -34.08 -5.38
C ILE A 19 -41.52 -33.06 -4.25
N SER A 20 -42.68 -32.69 -3.71
CA SER A 20 -42.93 -32.05 -2.42
C SER A 20 -43.01 -30.52 -2.38
N SER A 21 -44.26 -30.08 -2.45
CA SER A 21 -44.78 -28.85 -1.89
C SER A 21 -44.68 -28.85 -0.36
N VAL A 22 -43.77 -28.08 0.23
CA VAL A 22 -43.95 -27.58 1.60
C VAL A 22 -43.34 -26.17 1.74
N LEU A 23 -44.22 -25.27 2.20
CA LEU A 23 -44.03 -23.95 2.80
C LEU A 23 -44.23 -22.69 1.92
N PRO A 24 -45.32 -21.93 2.20
CA PRO A 24 -45.48 -20.55 1.75
C PRO A 24 -44.63 -19.60 2.62
N SER A 25 -44.41 -18.39 2.14
CA SER A 25 -43.75 -17.25 2.81
C SER A 25 -42.22 -17.11 2.66
N VAL A 26 -41.76 -17.00 1.43
CA VAL A 26 -40.78 -15.94 1.15
C VAL A 26 -41.55 -14.79 0.54
N ILE A 27 -41.92 -13.82 1.38
CA ILE A 27 -42.28 -12.48 0.90
C ILE A 27 -41.07 -12.03 0.09
N SER A 28 -41.17 -12.09 -1.23
CA SER A 28 -40.20 -11.45 -2.11
C SER A 28 -40.29 -9.97 -1.79
N ARG A 29 -39.40 -9.50 -0.92
CA ARG A 29 -39.16 -8.06 -0.79
C ARG A 29 -38.65 -7.66 -2.16
N LYS A 30 -39.54 -7.16 -3.01
CA LYS A 30 -39.17 -6.36 -4.17
C LYS A 30 -38.37 -5.21 -3.59
N LEU A 31 -37.05 -5.37 -3.54
CA LEU A 31 -36.16 -4.24 -3.36
C LEU A 31 -36.45 -3.37 -4.57
N ASN A 32 -37.27 -2.35 -4.38
CA ASN A 32 -37.44 -1.29 -5.36
C ASN A 32 -36.08 -0.61 -5.45
N LEU A 33 -35.21 -1.16 -6.30
CA LEU A 33 -34.01 -0.48 -6.73
C LEU A 33 -34.50 0.85 -7.33
N PRO A 34 -34.00 1.99 -6.84
CA PRO A 34 -34.36 3.27 -7.46
C PRO A 34 -34.05 3.18 -8.96
N PRO A 35 -34.85 3.84 -9.82
CA PRO A 35 -34.61 3.81 -11.26
C PRO A 35 -33.16 4.20 -11.53
N ALA A 36 -32.48 3.40 -12.34
CA ALA A 36 -31.10 3.67 -12.72
C ALA A 36 -31.05 5.08 -13.33
N ILE A 37 -30.25 5.96 -12.72
CA ILE A 37 -30.09 7.33 -13.19
C ILE A 37 -29.64 7.25 -14.66
N PRO A 38 -30.41 7.80 -15.62
CA PRO A 38 -30.05 7.69 -17.02
C PRO A 38 -28.70 8.36 -17.25
N GLN A 39 -27.85 7.71 -18.07
CA GLN A 39 -26.48 8.18 -18.34
C GLN A 39 -26.43 9.62 -18.88
N GLN A 40 -27.52 10.10 -19.46
CA GLN A 40 -27.70 11.48 -19.93
C GLN A 40 -27.69 12.52 -18.79
N ILE A 41 -28.10 12.14 -17.57
CA ILE A 41 -28.05 13.00 -16.37
C ILE A 41 -26.63 13.03 -15.78
N MET A 42 -25.81 12.01 -16.03
CA MET A 42 -24.45 11.95 -15.52
C MET A 42 -23.59 12.97 -16.27
N HIS A 43 -23.30 14.11 -15.64
CA HIS A 43 -22.33 15.07 -16.15
C HIS A 43 -21.01 14.35 -16.43
N GLN A 44 -20.55 14.40 -17.68
CA GLN A 44 -19.26 13.84 -18.06
C GLN A 44 -18.18 14.63 -17.35
N HIS A 45 -17.65 14.10 -16.24
CA HIS A 45 -16.50 14.68 -15.57
C HIS A 45 -15.31 14.68 -16.55
N ARG A 46 -15.09 15.80 -17.24
CA ARG A 46 -13.82 16.08 -17.88
C ARG A 46 -12.84 16.42 -16.77
N TYR A 47 -11.99 15.48 -16.43
CA TYR A 47 -10.88 15.73 -15.52
C TYR A 47 -9.87 16.62 -16.25
N GLU A 48 -9.89 17.92 -15.98
CA GLU A 48 -8.81 18.81 -16.35
C GLU A 48 -7.69 18.67 -15.30
N PRO A 49 -6.47 18.25 -15.69
CA PRO A 49 -5.36 18.22 -14.76
C PRO A 49 -5.07 19.65 -14.28
N TYR A 50 -4.77 19.80 -13.00
CA TYR A 50 -4.27 21.06 -12.47
C TYR A 50 -3.02 21.48 -13.26
N ALA A 51 -2.99 22.72 -13.74
CA ALA A 51 -1.81 23.30 -14.36
C ALA A 51 -0.64 23.23 -13.37
N THR A 52 0.53 22.84 -13.85
CA THR A 52 1.76 22.98 -13.06
C THR A 52 1.94 24.45 -12.71
N PRO A 53 2.27 24.79 -11.45
CA PRO A 53 2.73 26.14 -11.13
C PRO A 53 3.88 26.51 -12.07
N MET A 54 3.82 27.69 -12.67
CA MET A 54 4.80 28.18 -13.68
C MET A 54 6.26 28.00 -13.22
N HIS A 55 6.50 28.12 -11.91
CA HIS A 55 7.84 28.02 -11.31
C HIS A 55 8.51 26.64 -11.48
N HIS A 56 7.77 25.53 -11.63
CA HIS A 56 8.37 24.19 -11.75
C HIS A 56 8.77 23.79 -13.19
N CYS A 57 8.55 24.67 -14.18
CA CYS A 57 8.63 24.35 -15.61
C CYS A 57 9.87 24.97 -16.29
N SER A 58 11.03 24.96 -15.64
CA SER A 58 12.26 25.42 -16.30
C SER A 58 12.72 24.40 -17.36
N PRO A 59 12.98 24.81 -18.62
CA PRO A 59 13.44 23.93 -19.69
C PRO A 59 14.71 23.13 -19.33
N GLU A 60 15.61 23.72 -18.54
CA GLU A 60 16.85 23.07 -18.10
C GLU A 60 16.59 21.85 -17.21
N HIS A 61 15.70 21.95 -16.22
CA HIS A 61 15.33 20.81 -15.39
C HIS A 61 14.68 19.70 -16.22
N GLU A 62 13.91 20.03 -17.26
CA GLU A 62 13.32 19.01 -18.14
C GLU A 62 14.37 18.29 -18.99
N ARG A 63 15.35 19.04 -19.52
CA ARG A 63 16.50 18.46 -20.23
C ARG A 63 17.31 17.52 -19.34
N LEU A 64 17.68 17.97 -18.14
CA LEU A 64 18.40 17.14 -17.15
C LEU A 64 17.62 15.87 -16.78
N LEU A 65 16.30 15.98 -16.58
CA LEU A 65 15.45 14.83 -16.25
C LEU A 65 15.33 13.82 -17.41
N LYS A 66 15.39 14.29 -18.65
CA LYS A 66 15.27 13.47 -19.85
C LYS A 66 16.59 12.78 -20.20
N ASP A 67 17.68 13.55 -20.19
CA ASP A 67 18.99 13.13 -20.71
C ASP A 67 19.80 12.37 -19.65
N GLU A 68 19.84 12.85 -18.41
CA GLU A 68 20.70 12.28 -17.35
C GLU A 68 19.96 11.32 -16.39
N LEU A 69 18.65 11.53 -16.16
CA LEU A 69 17.89 10.84 -15.10
C LEU A 69 16.79 9.89 -15.61
N MET A 70 17.19 8.74 -16.18
CA MET A 70 16.32 7.56 -16.41
C MET A 70 14.99 7.84 -17.14
N GLY A 71 15.02 8.72 -18.15
CA GLY A 71 13.86 9.01 -19.01
C GLY A 71 12.60 9.32 -18.21
N TYR A 72 12.70 10.24 -17.25
CA TYR A 72 11.53 10.72 -16.52
C TYR A 72 10.68 11.53 -17.50
N PRO A 73 9.41 11.16 -17.77
CA PRO A 73 8.61 11.94 -18.70
C PRO A 73 8.47 13.37 -18.16
N PRO A 74 8.57 14.40 -19.03
CA PRO A 74 8.35 15.78 -18.63
C PRO A 74 6.98 15.91 -17.98
N TYR A 75 6.85 16.88 -17.07
CA TYR A 75 5.72 16.99 -16.14
C TYR A 75 4.35 16.94 -16.86
N GLN A 76 4.29 17.41 -18.11
CA GLN A 76 3.12 17.42 -18.99
C GLN A 76 2.55 16.01 -19.32
N ASN A 77 3.33 14.93 -19.18
CA ASN A 77 2.96 13.58 -19.62
C ASN A 77 2.65 12.60 -18.47
N ARG A 78 2.17 13.07 -17.31
CA ARG A 78 1.76 12.14 -16.21
C ARG A 78 0.48 11.35 -16.50
N LYS A 79 -0.29 11.66 -17.55
CA LYS A 79 -1.57 10.99 -17.85
C LYS A 79 -1.97 10.95 -19.35
N SER A 80 -1.05 10.93 -20.31
CA SER A 80 -1.44 10.45 -21.65
C SER A 80 -1.70 8.95 -21.55
N ARG A 81 -2.98 8.58 -21.34
CA ARG A 81 -3.45 7.20 -21.11
C ARG A 81 -2.99 6.24 -22.21
N LEU A 82 -2.72 6.78 -23.40
CA LEU A 82 -2.28 6.06 -24.59
C LEU A 82 -0.76 5.79 -24.60
N TYR A 83 0.09 6.71 -24.14
CA TYR A 83 1.53 6.44 -24.01
C TYR A 83 1.87 5.72 -22.70
N PHE A 84 1.06 5.88 -21.66
CA PHE A 84 1.25 5.20 -20.38
C PHE A 84 1.09 3.68 -20.53
N PHE A 85 0.13 3.18 -21.30
CA PHE A 85 -0.04 1.72 -21.47
C PHE A 85 1.07 1.09 -22.31
N ALA A 86 1.50 1.76 -23.39
CA ALA A 86 2.57 1.27 -24.26
C ALA A 86 3.96 1.30 -23.60
N TYR A 87 4.31 2.35 -22.85
CA TYR A 87 5.61 2.43 -22.15
C TYR A 87 5.63 1.72 -20.80
N LEU A 88 4.49 1.57 -20.10
CA LEU A 88 4.45 0.83 -18.83
C LEU A 88 4.65 -0.67 -19.05
N PHE A 89 4.12 -1.24 -20.13
CA PHE A 89 4.33 -2.65 -20.44
C PHE A 89 5.78 -2.95 -20.89
N ALA A 90 6.43 -2.00 -21.57
CA ALA A 90 7.83 -2.11 -21.99
C ALA A 90 8.87 -1.76 -20.90
N LEU A 91 8.47 -1.11 -19.79
CA LEU A 91 9.37 -0.70 -18.70
C LEU A 91 8.94 -1.16 -17.30
N VAL A 92 8.18 -2.26 -17.19
CA VAL A 92 8.37 -3.12 -16.00
C VAL A 92 9.74 -3.77 -16.18
N ARG A 93 10.81 -3.00 -15.87
CA ARG A 93 12.16 -3.54 -15.73
C ARG A 93 12.05 -4.80 -14.88
N HIS A 94 12.56 -5.93 -15.38
CA HIS A 94 12.68 -7.17 -14.63
C HIS A 94 13.28 -6.85 -13.24
N GLY A 95 12.45 -6.91 -12.18
CA GLY A 95 12.84 -6.57 -10.80
C GLY A 95 11.92 -5.62 -10.03
N PHE A 96 11.00 -4.87 -10.66
CA PHE A 96 10.01 -4.06 -9.94
C PHE A 96 8.63 -4.74 -9.90
N GLN A 97 8.04 -4.83 -8.70
CA GLN A 97 6.74 -5.49 -8.53
C GLN A 97 5.55 -4.64 -9.04
N ASP A 98 5.59 -3.32 -8.81
CA ASP A 98 4.48 -2.40 -9.13
C ASP A 98 4.94 -1.13 -9.85
N ALA A 99 4.06 -0.54 -10.66
CA ALA A 99 4.23 0.81 -11.22
C ALA A 99 4.42 1.90 -10.15
N ILE A 100 3.90 1.70 -8.94
CA ILE A 100 4.09 2.62 -7.81
C ILE A 100 5.54 2.55 -7.29
N MET A 101 6.12 1.35 -7.29
CA MET A 101 7.51 1.13 -6.89
C MET A 101 8.46 1.77 -7.91
N VAL A 102 8.17 1.62 -9.21
CA VAL A 102 8.90 2.31 -10.29
C VAL A 102 8.89 3.82 -10.07
N ARG A 103 7.73 4.41 -9.72
CA ARG A 103 7.61 5.84 -9.39
C ARG A 103 8.44 6.25 -8.17
N ASP A 104 8.49 5.42 -7.13
CA ASP A 104 9.29 5.72 -5.93
C ASP A 104 10.79 5.62 -6.20
N TYR A 105 11.22 4.60 -6.96
CA TYR A 105 12.59 4.43 -7.42
C TYR A 105 13.07 5.65 -8.19
N LYS A 106 12.29 6.05 -9.19
CA LYS A 106 12.48 7.24 -9.99
C LYS A 106 12.65 8.51 -9.13
N ARG A 107 11.80 8.72 -8.12
CA ARG A 107 11.93 9.85 -7.17
C ARG A 107 13.24 9.82 -6.39
N ARG A 108 13.71 8.64 -5.97
CA ARG A 108 14.96 8.51 -5.20
C ARG A 108 16.17 8.96 -6.02
N ILE A 109 16.20 8.65 -7.31
CA ILE A 109 17.27 9.09 -8.23
C ILE A 109 17.26 10.62 -8.38
N VAL A 110 16.09 11.20 -8.63
CA VAL A 110 15.96 12.66 -8.75
C VAL A 110 16.35 13.33 -7.42
N ALA A 111 15.89 12.80 -6.29
CA ALA A 111 16.22 13.34 -4.98
C ALA A 111 17.71 13.21 -4.64
N SER A 112 18.39 12.12 -5.02
CA SER A 112 19.83 11.99 -4.81
C SER A 112 20.63 13.00 -5.62
N HIS A 113 20.21 13.26 -6.87
CA HIS A 113 20.86 14.26 -7.72
C HIS A 113 20.76 15.68 -7.14
N PHE A 114 19.54 16.09 -6.74
CA PHE A 114 19.27 17.44 -6.25
C PHE A 114 19.51 17.62 -4.73
N ALA A 115 19.89 16.58 -4.00
CA ALA A 115 20.16 16.63 -2.56
C ALA A 115 21.17 17.74 -2.15
N PRO A 116 22.37 17.84 -2.76
CA PRO A 116 23.36 18.86 -2.37
C PRO A 116 22.84 20.28 -2.61
N LEU A 117 22.21 20.52 -3.77
CA LEU A 117 21.65 21.82 -4.11
C LEU A 117 20.55 22.24 -3.12
N ARG A 118 19.61 21.33 -2.82
CA ARG A 118 18.55 21.60 -1.83
C ARG A 118 19.10 21.83 -0.43
N SER A 119 20.19 21.17 -0.05
CA SER A 119 20.84 21.40 1.24
C SER A 119 21.43 22.81 1.32
N ARG A 120 22.17 23.24 0.28
CA ARG A 120 22.76 24.59 0.19
C ARG A 120 21.69 25.68 0.24
N LEU A 121 20.65 25.56 -0.59
CA LEU A 121 19.57 26.54 -0.63
C LEU A 121 18.78 26.59 0.69
N ASN A 122 18.55 25.44 1.32
CA ASN A 122 17.88 25.42 2.63
C ASN A 122 18.72 26.05 3.74
N ALA A 123 20.05 25.93 3.68
CA ALA A 123 20.92 26.64 4.60
C ALA A 123 20.74 28.16 4.44
N ILE A 124 20.86 28.67 3.21
CA ILE A 124 20.67 30.10 2.88
C ILE A 124 19.30 30.60 3.36
N ARG A 125 18.23 29.88 3.01
CA ARG A 125 16.86 30.25 3.36
C ARG A 125 16.60 30.31 4.87
N LYS A 126 17.22 29.41 5.66
CA LYS A 126 17.01 29.31 7.11
C LYS A 126 17.99 30.17 7.93
N ASN A 127 18.91 30.88 7.28
CA ASN A 127 19.84 31.75 7.98
C ASN A 127 19.16 33.02 8.48
N ASN A 128 19.49 33.44 9.69
CA ASN A 128 19.01 34.72 10.26
C ASN A 128 19.97 35.88 10.02
N LEU A 129 21.22 35.60 9.64
CA LEU A 129 22.29 36.59 9.44
C LEU A 129 22.26 37.24 8.05
N LEU A 130 21.65 36.57 7.07
CA LEU A 130 21.61 37.03 5.69
C LEU A 130 20.49 38.05 5.48
N PRO A 131 20.67 39.01 4.55
CA PRO A 131 19.60 39.95 4.18
C PRO A 131 18.39 39.20 3.60
N GLN A 132 17.21 39.80 3.76
CA GLN A 132 15.93 39.20 3.35
C GLN A 132 15.91 38.84 1.86
N ASP A 133 16.40 39.71 1.00
CA ASP A 133 16.39 39.54 -0.46
C ASP A 133 17.10 38.25 -0.92
N VAL A 134 18.21 37.90 -0.24
CA VAL A 134 18.96 36.67 -0.53
C VAL A 134 18.17 35.43 -0.08
N ARG A 135 17.44 35.52 1.04
CA ARG A 135 16.57 34.45 1.54
C ARG A 135 15.35 34.23 0.66
N ASP A 136 14.80 35.31 0.12
CA ASP A 136 13.67 35.28 -0.80
C ASP A 136 14.09 34.68 -2.15
N THR A 137 15.25 35.08 -2.67
CA THR A 137 15.83 34.50 -3.89
C THR A 137 16.07 33.00 -3.72
N ALA A 138 16.66 32.57 -2.60
CA ALA A 138 16.85 31.15 -2.30
C ALA A 138 15.53 30.41 -2.16
N SER A 139 14.49 31.05 -1.61
CA SER A 139 13.14 30.47 -1.54
C SER A 139 12.57 30.27 -2.93
N VAL A 140 12.63 31.26 -3.83
CA VAL A 140 12.18 31.14 -5.23
C VAL A 140 12.93 30.00 -5.94
N GLN A 141 14.26 29.92 -5.77
CA GLN A 141 15.07 28.83 -6.36
C GLN A 141 14.69 27.45 -5.82
N ILE A 142 14.38 27.31 -4.52
CA ILE A 142 13.92 26.02 -3.96
C ILE A 142 12.58 25.59 -4.56
N HIS A 143 11.69 26.55 -4.83
CA HIS A 143 10.39 26.31 -5.43
C HIS A 143 10.50 26.02 -6.93
N SER A 144 11.52 26.53 -7.63
CA SER A 144 11.70 26.25 -9.05
C SER A 144 12.19 24.82 -9.36
N LEU A 145 12.84 24.18 -8.39
CA LEU A 145 13.29 22.80 -8.51
C LEU A 145 12.14 21.82 -8.78
N PRO A 146 12.43 20.67 -9.45
CA PRO A 146 11.42 19.68 -9.75
C PRO A 146 10.80 19.12 -8.46
N ARG A 147 9.47 19.04 -8.39
CA ARG A 147 8.73 18.61 -7.18
C ARG A 147 9.19 17.26 -6.61
N ASP A 148 9.55 16.32 -7.48
CA ASP A 148 9.96 14.97 -7.08
C ASP A 148 11.39 14.93 -6.49
N SER A 149 12.15 16.04 -6.50
CA SER A 149 13.42 16.19 -5.77
C SER A 149 13.25 16.30 -4.25
N CYS A 150 12.04 16.58 -3.76
CA CYS A 150 11.78 16.76 -2.34
C CYS A 150 11.87 15.43 -1.57
N PHE A 151 12.78 15.36 -0.58
CA PHE A 151 13.03 14.16 0.22
C PHE A 151 11.78 13.65 0.96
N THR A 152 10.88 14.55 1.39
CA THR A 152 9.63 14.23 2.11
C THR A 152 8.69 13.33 1.29
N ARG A 153 8.84 13.29 -0.04
CA ARG A 153 7.99 12.49 -0.92
C ARG A 153 8.44 11.04 -1.04
N ILE A 154 9.66 10.72 -0.62
CA ILE A 154 10.20 9.36 -0.65
C ILE A 154 9.51 8.55 0.44
N MET A 155 8.98 7.39 0.08
CA MET A 155 8.30 6.51 1.03
C MET A 155 9.08 5.20 1.16
N THR A 156 9.23 4.68 2.37
CA THR A 156 9.79 3.35 2.57
C THR A 156 8.79 2.29 2.09
N ARG A 157 9.25 1.40 1.20
CA ARG A 157 8.44 0.32 0.63
C ARG A 157 9.14 -1.01 0.84
N CYS A 158 8.34 -2.07 0.83
CA CYS A 158 8.88 -3.42 0.75
C CYS A 158 9.59 -3.61 -0.58
N VAL A 159 10.83 -4.11 -0.56
CA VAL A 159 11.60 -4.39 -1.78
C VAL A 159 10.96 -5.52 -2.60
N MET A 160 10.39 -6.53 -1.93
CA MET A 160 9.78 -7.69 -2.61
C MET A 160 8.36 -7.39 -3.12
N THR A 161 7.50 -6.81 -2.28
CA THR A 161 6.05 -6.73 -2.53
C THR A 161 5.51 -5.31 -2.69
N SER A 162 6.37 -4.29 -2.79
CA SER A 162 6.01 -2.86 -2.96
C SER A 162 5.06 -2.25 -1.92
N ARG A 163 4.71 -3.02 -0.88
CA ARG A 163 3.82 -2.64 0.22
C ARG A 163 4.33 -1.37 0.90
N ARG A 164 3.43 -0.40 1.08
CA ARG A 164 3.74 0.91 1.67
C ARG A 164 3.88 0.91 3.19
N ARG A 165 3.03 0.15 3.90
CA ARG A 165 2.93 0.21 5.37
C ARG A 165 3.48 -1.06 6.03
N GLY A 166 3.91 -0.91 7.28
CA GLY A 166 4.41 -2.03 8.08
C GLY A 166 5.67 -2.66 7.50
N CYS A 167 6.56 -1.84 6.95
CA CYS A 167 7.88 -2.24 6.48
C CYS A 167 8.87 -2.03 7.61
N LYS A 168 9.73 -3.01 7.86
CA LYS A 168 10.80 -2.90 8.87
C LYS A 168 12.01 -2.23 8.22
N THR A 169 12.40 -1.05 8.71
CA THR A 169 13.42 -0.20 8.07
C THR A 169 14.78 -0.89 7.92
N ARG A 170 15.21 -1.67 8.93
CA ARG A 170 16.49 -2.40 8.93
C ARG A 170 16.64 -3.34 7.73
N TRP A 171 15.60 -4.13 7.44
CA TRP A 171 15.63 -5.14 6.36
C TRP A 171 14.90 -4.70 5.08
N ARG A 172 14.22 -3.55 5.10
CA ARG A 172 13.42 -3.01 3.98
C ARG A 172 12.35 -3.97 3.43
N VAL A 173 11.86 -4.89 4.26
CA VAL A 173 10.80 -5.84 3.91
C VAL A 173 9.52 -5.56 4.69
N SER A 174 8.39 -5.95 4.12
CA SER A 174 7.09 -5.89 4.81
C SER A 174 7.04 -6.88 5.97
N ARG A 175 6.18 -6.63 6.96
CA ARG A 175 5.94 -7.56 8.07
C ARG A 175 5.54 -8.97 7.65
N ILE A 176 4.89 -9.14 6.49
CA ILE A 176 4.40 -10.44 6.00
C ILE A 176 5.60 -11.26 5.51
N ILE A 177 6.42 -10.65 4.65
CA ILE A 177 7.65 -11.27 4.15
C ILE A 177 8.64 -11.48 5.29
N PHE A 178 8.78 -10.50 6.19
CA PHE A 178 9.64 -10.63 7.36
C PHE A 178 9.27 -11.84 8.21
N ARG A 179 7.98 -12.04 8.52
CA ARG A 179 7.52 -13.21 9.27
C ARG A 179 7.79 -14.51 8.52
N SER A 180 7.43 -14.57 7.24
CA SER A 180 7.71 -15.76 6.42
C SER A 180 9.20 -16.11 6.41
N LEU A 181 10.09 -15.14 6.25
CA LEU A 181 11.54 -15.40 6.27
C LEU A 181 12.05 -15.80 7.67
N ALA A 182 11.51 -15.21 8.73
CA ALA A 182 11.89 -15.53 10.11
C ALA A 182 11.40 -16.93 10.52
N ASP A 183 10.15 -17.26 10.23
CA ASP A 183 9.53 -18.55 10.61
C ASP A 183 10.21 -19.73 9.89
N TYR A 184 10.67 -19.54 8.65
CA TYR A 184 11.47 -20.54 7.92
C TYR A 184 12.98 -20.44 8.18
N ASN A 185 13.42 -19.74 9.22
CA ASN A 185 14.84 -19.57 9.60
C ASN A 185 15.75 -19.07 8.47
N ARG A 186 15.23 -18.27 7.53
CA ARG A 186 16.00 -17.65 6.44
C ARG A 186 16.65 -16.31 6.86
N LEU A 187 16.35 -15.82 8.05
CA LEU A 187 16.93 -14.61 8.64
C LEU A 187 17.87 -14.98 9.79
N SER A 188 19.15 -14.63 9.66
CA SER A 188 20.15 -14.89 10.70
C SER A 188 19.83 -14.13 11.99
N GLY A 189 19.75 -14.84 13.10
CA GLY A 189 19.53 -14.26 14.44
C GLY A 189 18.10 -13.77 14.69
N ALA A 190 17.17 -13.97 13.76
CA ALA A 190 15.76 -13.73 14.00
C ALA A 190 15.16 -14.98 14.66
N GLN A 191 14.93 -14.91 15.96
CA GLN A 191 14.22 -15.93 16.72
C GLN A 191 12.92 -15.35 17.26
N TRP A 192 11.99 -16.23 17.63
CA TRP A 192 10.85 -15.81 18.41
C TRP A 192 11.33 -15.26 19.75
N ALA A 193 10.80 -14.09 20.12
CA ALA A 193 11.16 -13.49 21.38
C ALA A 193 10.50 -14.31 22.50
N ILE A 194 11.33 -14.98 23.29
CA ILE A 194 10.92 -15.73 24.47
C ILE A 194 11.36 -14.90 25.67
N TRP A 195 10.39 -14.30 26.35
CA TRP A 195 10.65 -13.57 27.58
C TRP A 195 10.22 -14.50 28.72
N MET A 196 11.21 -15.03 29.44
CA MET A 196 11.10 -16.01 30.54
C MET A 196 10.62 -17.42 30.17
N TYR A 197 11.42 -18.44 30.48
CA TYR A 197 11.04 -19.86 30.41
C TYR A 197 10.34 -20.37 31.68
N ASN A 198 10.32 -19.56 32.75
CA ASN A 198 9.91 -20.01 34.08
C ASN A 198 8.68 -19.30 34.66
N THR A 199 7.95 -18.52 33.86
CA THR A 199 6.54 -18.28 34.19
C THR A 199 5.72 -19.41 33.61
N PHE A 200 5.72 -20.56 34.31
CA PHE A 200 4.46 -21.27 34.41
C PHE A 200 3.48 -20.24 34.95
N SER A 201 2.64 -19.68 34.08
CA SER A 201 1.46 -18.93 34.50
C SER A 201 0.53 -19.92 35.22
N THR A 202 0.90 -20.37 36.42
CA THR A 202 0.05 -21.16 37.30
C THR A 202 -1.13 -20.32 37.80
N ARG A 203 -1.14 -19.00 37.58
CA ARG A 203 -2.34 -18.16 37.77
C ARG A 203 -3.52 -18.60 36.88
N ARG A 204 -3.28 -19.28 35.76
CA ARG A 204 -4.35 -19.90 34.94
C ARG A 204 -4.83 -21.26 35.47
N HIS A 205 -4.10 -21.87 36.40
CA HIS A 205 -4.38 -23.20 36.96
C HIS A 205 -4.66 -23.19 38.47
N MET A 206 -4.54 -22.03 39.12
CA MET A 206 -4.93 -21.82 40.50
C MET A 206 -6.25 -21.06 40.55
N HIS A 207 -7.35 -21.79 40.74
CA HIS A 207 -8.67 -21.21 41.00
C HIS A 207 -8.74 -20.64 42.42
N TRP A 208 -9.37 -19.48 42.62
CA TRP A 208 -9.71 -18.97 43.94
C TRP A 208 -11.23 -18.91 44.09
N PRO A 209 -11.82 -19.49 45.15
CA PRO A 209 -11.20 -20.15 46.32
C PRO A 209 -10.50 -21.48 45.99
N PRO A 210 -9.57 -21.96 46.83
CA PRO A 210 -8.89 -23.24 46.62
C PRO A 210 -9.91 -24.38 46.58
N PRO A 211 -9.75 -25.37 45.70
CA PRO A 211 -10.65 -26.51 45.66
C PRO A 211 -10.59 -27.26 46.99
N SER A 212 -11.74 -27.76 47.46
CA SER A 212 -11.91 -28.45 48.75
C SER A 212 -11.02 -29.70 48.90
N THR A 213 -10.51 -30.22 47.79
CA THR A 213 -9.59 -31.36 47.73
C THR A 213 -8.19 -31.05 48.26
N CYS A 214 -7.84 -29.77 48.47
CA CYS A 214 -6.53 -29.38 48.99
C CYS A 214 -6.65 -28.48 50.22
N SER A 215 -5.72 -28.63 51.16
CA SER A 215 -5.62 -27.71 52.30
C SER A 215 -5.18 -26.32 51.81
N PRO A 216 -5.80 -25.22 52.31
CA PRO A 216 -5.38 -23.86 51.97
C PRO A 216 -3.88 -23.61 52.21
N ALA A 217 -3.31 -24.22 53.24
CA ALA A 217 -1.88 -24.10 53.56
C ALA A 217 -0.98 -24.78 52.51
N GLN A 218 -1.36 -25.97 52.01
CA GLN A 218 -0.64 -26.63 50.92
C GLN A 218 -0.78 -25.87 49.61
N TYR A 219 -1.96 -25.29 49.36
CA TYR A 219 -2.23 -24.45 48.20
C TYR A 219 -1.36 -23.20 48.20
N VAL A 220 -1.29 -22.48 49.32
CA VAL A 220 -0.46 -21.29 49.51
C VAL A 220 1.03 -21.63 49.45
N ARG A 221 1.49 -22.75 50.04
CA ARG A 221 2.89 -23.20 49.89
C ARG A 221 3.25 -23.50 48.44
N ARG A 222 2.36 -24.14 47.69
CA ARG A 222 2.55 -24.42 46.25
C ARG A 222 2.55 -23.14 45.42
N TYR A 223 1.78 -22.13 45.82
CA TYR A 223 1.79 -20.79 45.23
C TYR A 223 3.15 -20.11 45.45
N HIS A 224 3.62 -20.03 46.71
CA HIS A 224 4.90 -19.39 47.03
C HIS A 224 6.13 -20.15 46.50
N LYS A 225 6.07 -21.48 46.41
CA LYS A 225 7.12 -22.29 45.77
C LYS A 225 7.26 -22.03 44.26
N ASN A 226 6.21 -21.51 43.63
CA ASN A 226 6.15 -21.23 42.18
C ASN A 226 6.06 -19.73 41.87
N ILE A 227 6.08 -18.84 42.87
CA ILE A 227 6.38 -17.42 42.71
C ILE A 227 7.89 -17.39 42.49
N ALA A 228 8.29 -17.16 41.25
CA ALA A 228 9.70 -17.05 40.89
C ALA A 228 10.34 -15.81 41.55
N ASP A 229 11.60 -15.95 41.94
CA ASP A 229 12.59 -14.87 41.78
C ASP A 229 12.80 -14.59 40.27
#